data_AF-A0AAJ2C764-F1
#
_entry.id   AF-A0AAJ2C764-F1
#
_cell.length_a   1.000
_cell.length_b   1.000
_cell.length_c   1.000
_cell.angle_alpha   90.00
_cell.angle_beta   90.00
_cell.angle_gamma   90.00
#
_symmetry.space_group_name_H-M   'P 1'
#
loop_
_entity.id
_entity.type
_entity.pdbx_description
1 polymer ?
#
loop_
_entity_poly.entity_id
_entity_poly.type
_entity_poly.pdbx_seq_one_letter_code
_entity_poly.pdbx_strand_id
1 'polypeptide(L)'
;MLLGKDTVIQQILPHYKIDALVRIQELYRYDDRVYIQTNLIDAYEELMAFVAKHLPDKFYMEGDQRVSLRNKIFREIVANLIVHREYVNAQPCNFTIYADRVEVINANNPHGHGIIDPNNFSPFTKNPTIAKFFIQLGRGDELGSDVININRLIK
;
A
#
# COMPACT_ATOMS: atom_id res chain seq x y z
N MET A 1 -13.65 9.15 5.01
CA MET A 1 -12.56 8.40 4.38
C MET A 1 -12.80 6.90 4.35
N LEU A 2 -13.00 6.20 5.47
CA LEU A 2 -13.13 4.72 5.45
C LEU A 2 -14.30 4.19 4.59
N LEU A 3 -15.51 4.71 4.78
CA LEU A 3 -16.73 4.28 4.07
C LEU A 3 -17.49 5.48 3.46
N GLY A 4 -16.78 6.57 3.21
CA GLY A 4 -17.41 7.81 2.72
C GLY A 4 -17.79 7.68 1.25
N LYS A 5 -18.86 8.35 0.82
CA LYS A 5 -19.16 8.50 -0.60
C LYS A 5 -18.07 9.35 -1.27
N ASP A 6 -17.70 8.98 -2.49
CA ASP A 6 -16.65 9.66 -3.26
C ASP A 6 -16.89 11.15 -3.38
N THR A 7 -18.14 11.57 -3.63
CA THR A 7 -18.52 12.98 -3.71
C THR A 7 -18.21 13.75 -2.43
N VAL A 8 -18.47 13.15 -1.27
CA VAL A 8 -18.19 13.77 0.05
C VAL A 8 -16.70 13.79 0.33
N ILE A 9 -15.98 12.72 -0.01
CA ILE A 9 -14.53 12.65 0.15
C ILE A 9 -13.86 13.75 -0.69
N GLN A 10 -14.25 13.91 -1.95
CA GLN A 10 -13.69 14.93 -2.84
C GLN A 10 -14.07 16.36 -2.42
N GLN A 11 -15.23 16.56 -1.77
CA GLN A 11 -15.59 17.87 -1.22
C GLN A 11 -14.74 18.25 -0.01
N ILE A 12 -14.39 17.30 0.86
CA ILE A 12 -13.66 17.57 2.11
C ILE A 12 -12.13 17.49 1.91
N LEU A 13 -11.66 16.54 1.09
CA LEU A 13 -10.25 16.27 0.80
C LEU A 13 -10.05 16.16 -0.73
N PRO A 14 -10.18 17.26 -1.49
CA PRO A 14 -10.07 17.26 -2.96
C PRO A 14 -8.68 16.82 -3.47
N HIS A 15 -7.65 16.92 -2.62
CA HIS A 15 -6.30 16.47 -2.94
C HIS A 15 -6.07 14.99 -2.64
N TYR A 16 -7.01 14.30 -1.98
CA TYR A 16 -6.89 12.86 -1.76
C TYR A 16 -7.02 12.12 -3.09
N LYS A 17 -5.92 11.45 -3.44
CA LYS A 17 -5.76 10.61 -4.61
C LYS A 17 -4.61 9.64 -4.43
N ILE A 18 -4.71 8.47 -5.06
CA ILE A 18 -3.62 7.52 -5.24
C ILE A 18 -3.47 7.28 -6.73
N ASP A 19 -2.24 7.43 -7.22
CA ASP A 19 -1.90 7.22 -8.62
C ASP A 19 -1.13 5.90 -8.75
N ALA A 20 -1.81 4.87 -9.27
CA ALA A 20 -1.23 3.57 -9.51
C ALA A 20 -0.81 3.46 -10.98
N LEU A 21 0.47 3.19 -11.23
CA LEU A 21 1.08 3.28 -12.56
C LEU A 21 1.86 2.00 -12.89
N VAL A 22 1.84 1.61 -14.15
CA VAL A 22 2.82 0.68 -14.74
C VAL A 22 3.75 1.48 -15.64
N ARG A 23 5.06 1.31 -15.45
CA ARG A 23 6.13 1.96 -16.22
C ARG A 23 7.24 0.94 -16.52
N ILE A 24 6.92 0.02 -17.41
CA ILE A 24 7.81 -1.02 -17.92
C ILE A 24 8.37 -0.61 -19.29
N GLN A 25 7.51 -0.24 -20.24
CA GLN A 25 7.94 0.21 -21.58
C GLN A 25 7.93 1.74 -21.65
N GLU A 26 6.80 2.36 -21.32
CA GLU A 26 6.62 3.82 -21.34
C GLU A 26 7.01 4.47 -20.01
N LEU A 27 8.31 4.70 -19.80
CA LEU A 27 8.85 5.26 -18.54
C LEU A 27 8.44 6.72 -18.27
N TYR A 28 8.24 7.52 -19.32
CA TYR A 28 7.86 8.94 -19.18
C TYR A 28 6.35 9.13 -18.93
N ARG A 29 5.52 8.29 -19.55
CA ARG A 29 4.06 8.34 -19.39
C ARG A 29 3.64 7.23 -18.44
N TYR A 30 3.15 6.13 -18.98
CA TYR A 30 2.79 4.89 -18.31
C TYR A 30 2.26 3.91 -19.36
N ASP A 31 2.41 2.61 -19.10
CA ASP A 31 1.77 1.55 -19.88
C ASP A 31 0.31 1.34 -19.44
N ASP A 32 0.05 1.52 -18.14
CA ASP A 32 -1.28 1.46 -17.55
C ASP A 32 -1.35 2.38 -16.33
N ARG A 33 -2.56 2.86 -16.02
CA ARG A 33 -2.82 3.78 -14.91
C ARG A 33 -4.20 3.55 -14.31
N VAL A 34 -4.25 3.46 -12.98
CA VAL A 34 -5.49 3.56 -12.21
C VAL A 34 -5.38 4.77 -11.30
N TYR A 35 -6.35 5.68 -11.42
CA TYR A 35 -6.40 6.92 -10.64
C TYR A 35 -7.52 6.82 -9.60
N ILE A 36 -7.15 6.65 -8.34
CA ILE A 36 -8.04 6.23 -7.26
C ILE A 36 -8.41 7.43 -6.39
N GLN A 37 -9.71 7.68 -6.25
CA GLN A 37 -10.28 8.82 -5.54
C GLN A 37 -11.49 8.45 -4.64
N THR A 38 -11.62 7.16 -4.34
CA THR A 38 -12.70 6.55 -3.54
C THR A 38 -12.31 6.33 -2.08
N ASN A 39 -13.24 5.85 -1.26
CA ASN A 39 -13.02 5.46 0.12
C ASN A 39 -11.88 4.44 0.28
N LEU A 40 -11.37 4.32 1.50
CA LEU A 40 -10.14 3.55 1.77
C LEU A 40 -10.33 2.04 1.56
N ILE A 41 -11.55 1.52 1.69
CA ILE A 41 -11.84 0.10 1.50
C ILE A 41 -11.80 -0.25 0.02
N ASP A 42 -12.44 0.57 -0.81
CA ASP A 42 -12.43 0.37 -2.26
C ASP A 42 -11.05 0.66 -2.84
N ALA A 43 -10.34 1.68 -2.33
CA ALA A 43 -8.97 1.98 -2.74
C ALA A 43 -8.01 0.81 -2.48
N TYR A 44 -8.17 0.10 -1.36
CA TYR A 44 -7.40 -1.12 -1.07
C TYR A 44 -7.67 -2.21 -2.11
N GLU A 45 -8.94 -2.46 -2.44
CA GLU A 45 -9.34 -3.49 -3.41
C GLU A 45 -8.85 -3.15 -4.82
N GLU A 46 -8.98 -1.88 -5.23
CA GLU A 46 -8.47 -1.41 -6.53
C GLU A 46 -6.95 -1.57 -6.64
N LEU A 47 -6.20 -1.26 -5.59
CA LEU A 47 -4.74 -1.46 -5.55
C LEU A 47 -4.36 -2.95 -5.59
N MET A 48 -5.06 -3.79 -4.84
CA MET A 48 -4.81 -5.24 -4.86
C MET A 48 -5.16 -5.86 -6.22
N ALA A 49 -6.24 -5.39 -6.86
CA ALA A 49 -6.60 -5.79 -8.23
C ALA A 49 -5.54 -5.32 -9.24
N PHE A 50 -5.03 -4.10 -9.10
CA PHE A 50 -3.96 -3.56 -9.94
C PHE A 50 -2.67 -4.39 -9.80
N VAL A 51 -2.28 -4.74 -8.57
CA VAL A 51 -1.17 -5.67 -8.30
C VAL A 51 -1.41 -7.02 -8.95
N ALA A 52 -2.60 -7.61 -8.79
CA ALA A 52 -2.91 -8.92 -9.33
C ALA A 52 -2.88 -8.94 -10.88
N LYS A 53 -3.28 -7.84 -11.51
CA LYS A 53 -3.27 -7.66 -12.96
C LYS A 53 -1.85 -7.55 -13.54
N HIS A 54 -0.93 -6.89 -12.83
CA HIS A 54 0.37 -6.52 -13.40
C HIS A 54 1.56 -7.30 -12.84
N LEU A 55 1.42 -7.99 -11.70
CA LEU A 55 2.51 -8.77 -11.11
C LEU A 55 2.20 -10.27 -11.14
N PRO A 56 3.16 -11.10 -11.57
CA PRO A 56 2.98 -12.54 -11.59
C PRO A 56 2.87 -13.10 -10.17
N ASP A 57 2.02 -14.11 -9.98
CA ASP A 57 1.98 -14.88 -8.74
C ASP A 57 2.87 -16.11 -8.88
N LYS A 58 4.14 -15.97 -8.48
CA LYS A 58 5.10 -17.07 -8.53
C LYS A 58 4.70 -18.17 -7.56
N PHE A 59 4.95 -19.42 -7.94
CA PHE A 59 4.73 -20.57 -7.06
C PHE A 59 5.64 -20.46 -5.82
N TYR A 60 5.05 -20.52 -4.64
CA TYR A 60 5.74 -20.47 -3.37
C TYR A 60 5.01 -21.34 -2.33
N MET A 61 5.77 -22.04 -1.50
CA MET A 61 5.28 -22.94 -0.45
C MET A 61 5.76 -22.44 0.91
N GLU A 62 4.88 -22.39 1.90
CA GLU A 62 5.23 -22.18 3.30
C GLU A 62 4.90 -23.48 4.06
N GLY A 63 5.93 -24.29 4.31
CA GLY A 63 5.75 -25.69 4.72
C GLY A 63 5.06 -26.49 3.62
N ASP A 64 3.98 -27.16 3.96
CA ASP A 64 3.20 -28.00 3.03
C ASP A 64 2.05 -27.24 2.33
N GLN A 65 1.91 -25.93 2.59
CA GLN A 65 0.83 -25.11 2.01
C GLN A 65 1.36 -24.20 0.90
N ARG A 66 0.67 -24.22 -0.25
CA ARG A 66 0.89 -23.23 -1.30
C ARG A 66 0.30 -21.89 -0.87
N VAL A 67 1.10 -20.83 -0.97
CA VAL A 67 0.65 -19.47 -0.64
C VAL A 67 1.01 -18.50 -1.77
N SER A 68 0.16 -17.50 -1.99
CA SER A 68 0.47 -16.41 -2.92
C SER A 68 1.42 -15.43 -2.25
N LEU A 69 2.70 -15.51 -2.61
CA LEU A 69 3.73 -14.61 -2.09
C LEU A 69 3.42 -13.16 -2.47
N ARG A 70 2.95 -12.94 -3.71
CA ARG A 70 2.52 -11.61 -4.19
C ARG A 70 1.44 -11.05 -3.29
N ASN A 71 0.36 -11.79 -3.04
CA ASN A 71 -0.75 -11.27 -2.24
C ASN A 71 -0.31 -11.01 -0.79
N LYS A 72 0.54 -11.87 -0.21
CA LYS A 72 1.06 -11.69 1.16
C LYS A 72 1.90 -10.42 1.29
N ILE A 73 2.82 -10.17 0.35
CA ILE A 73 3.66 -8.97 0.35
C ILE A 73 2.82 -7.71 0.10
N PHE A 74 1.99 -7.72 -0.94
CA PHE A 74 1.29 -6.50 -1.35
C PHE A 74 0.09 -6.14 -0.49
N ARG A 75 -0.57 -7.10 0.17
CA ARG A 75 -1.53 -6.80 1.24
C ARG A 75 -0.91 -5.85 2.25
N GLU A 76 0.31 -6.16 2.67
CA GLU A 76 1.00 -5.39 3.69
C GLU A 76 1.49 -4.04 3.17
N ILE A 77 2.04 -3.99 1.96
CA ILE A 77 2.46 -2.72 1.34
C ILE A 77 1.26 -1.78 1.12
N VAL A 78 0.14 -2.30 0.62
CA VAL A 78 -1.07 -1.49 0.34
C VAL A 78 -1.74 -1.04 1.64
N ALA A 79 -1.82 -1.92 2.65
CA ALA A 79 -2.32 -1.54 3.97
C ALA A 79 -1.45 -0.43 4.58
N ASN A 80 -0.13 -0.57 4.54
CA ASN A 80 0.79 0.45 5.04
C ASN A 80 0.67 1.79 4.32
N LEU A 81 0.53 1.76 2.99
CA LEU A 81 0.28 2.97 2.19
C LEU A 81 -0.95 3.73 2.69
N ILE A 82 -2.04 3.03 2.98
CA ILE A 82 -3.31 3.61 3.44
C ILE A 82 -3.21 4.06 4.91
N VAL A 83 -2.68 3.21 5.78
CA VAL A 83 -2.64 3.44 7.24
C VAL A 83 -1.66 4.54 7.63
N HIS A 84 -0.53 4.66 6.93
CA HIS A 84 0.51 5.62 7.28
C HIS A 84 0.48 6.91 6.45
N ARG A 85 -0.56 7.11 5.62
CA ARG A 85 -0.75 8.36 4.87
C ARG A 85 -1.05 9.55 5.77
N GLU A 86 -0.38 10.67 5.48
CA GLU A 86 -0.77 12.00 5.94
C GLU A 86 -1.90 12.55 5.07
N TYR A 87 -3.16 12.29 5.43
CA TYR A 87 -4.33 12.66 4.61
C TYR A 87 -4.55 14.17 4.46
N VAL A 88 -3.99 14.99 5.36
CA VAL A 88 -4.03 16.45 5.26
C VAL A 88 -3.01 17.01 4.27
N ASN A 89 -2.03 16.21 3.83
CA ASN A 89 -1.02 16.64 2.88
C ASN A 89 -1.51 16.47 1.43
N ALA A 90 -1.33 17.51 0.62
CA ALA A 90 -1.79 17.57 -0.77
C ALA A 90 -0.95 16.72 -1.76
N GLN A 91 0.21 16.23 -1.34
CA GLN A 91 1.03 15.37 -2.18
C GLN A 91 0.29 14.04 -2.46
N PRO A 92 0.14 13.65 -3.74
CA PRO A 92 -0.48 12.39 -4.10
C PRO A 92 0.34 11.20 -3.58
N CYS A 93 -0.34 10.09 -3.30
CA CYS A 93 0.34 8.82 -3.17
C CYS A 93 0.63 8.27 -4.56
N ASN A 94 1.80 7.67 -4.75
CA ASN A 94 2.14 6.95 -5.97
C ASN A 94 2.42 5.48 -5.65
N PHE A 95 1.86 4.59 -6.46
CA PHE A 95 2.17 3.16 -6.45
C PHE A 95 2.60 2.79 -7.87
N THR A 96 3.90 2.64 -8.10
CA THR A 96 4.44 2.46 -9.46
C THR A 96 5.12 1.12 -9.60
N ILE A 97 4.67 0.32 -10.57
CA ILE A 97 5.27 -0.94 -10.97
C ILE A 97 6.22 -0.68 -12.13
N TYR A 98 7.50 -0.98 -11.94
CA TYR A 98 8.52 -0.98 -12.97
C TYR A 98 8.86 -2.42 -13.36
N ALA A 99 9.75 -2.57 -14.35
CA ALA A 99 10.21 -3.89 -14.81
C ALA A 99 10.96 -4.68 -13.72
N ASP A 100 11.65 -3.98 -12.81
CA ASP A 100 12.59 -4.55 -11.84
C ASP A 100 12.15 -4.35 -10.37
N ARG A 101 11.18 -3.47 -10.11
CA ARG A 101 10.77 -3.11 -8.75
C ARG A 101 9.37 -2.53 -8.68
N VAL A 102 8.84 -2.43 -7.47
CA VAL A 102 7.66 -1.61 -7.17
C VAL A 102 8.08 -0.49 -6.23
N GLU A 103 7.74 0.74 -6.58
CA GLU A 103 7.96 1.91 -5.74
C GLU A 103 6.63 2.41 -5.18
N VAL A 104 6.61 2.69 -3.88
CA VAL A 104 5.46 3.27 -3.21
C VAL A 104 5.89 4.54 -2.51
N ILE A 105 5.26 5.66 -2.85
CA ILE A 105 5.57 6.99 -2.34
C ILE A 105 4.33 7.57 -1.68
N ASN A 106 4.50 8.11 -0.49
CA ASN A 106 3.43 8.70 0.28
C ASN A 106 3.91 9.96 1.01
N ALA A 107 3.02 10.93 1.16
CA ALA A 107 3.25 12.06 2.03
C ALA A 107 3.44 11.56 3.47
N ASN A 108 4.55 11.96 4.09
CA ASN A 108 4.93 11.46 5.41
C ASN A 108 5.62 12.55 6.23
N ASN A 109 5.20 12.73 7.49
CA ASN A 109 5.97 13.43 8.52
C ASN A 109 6.67 12.40 9.44
N PRO A 110 7.93 12.02 9.18
CA PRO A 110 8.51 10.82 9.80
C PRO A 110 8.87 11.04 11.28
N HIS A 111 8.67 10.02 12.10
CA HIS A 111 9.15 9.96 13.49
C HIS A 111 10.55 9.34 13.54
N GLY A 112 11.53 10.06 13.00
CA GLY A 112 12.89 9.57 12.79
C GLY A 112 13.38 9.84 11.38
N HIS A 113 14.68 9.68 11.14
CA HIS A 113 15.29 9.87 9.82
C HIS A 113 16.21 8.69 9.51
N GLY A 114 16.34 8.38 8.22
CA GLY A 114 17.18 7.30 7.72
C GLY A 114 16.40 6.07 7.26
N ILE A 115 17.16 5.06 6.87
CA ILE A 115 16.62 3.77 6.43
C ILE A 115 16.04 3.05 7.66
N ILE A 116 14.85 2.47 7.52
CA ILE A 116 14.25 1.65 8.57
C ILE A 116 15.11 0.40 8.75
N ASP A 117 15.70 0.22 9.93
CA ASP A 117 16.31 -1.05 10.33
C ASP A 117 15.21 -1.99 10.84
N PRO A 118 14.90 -3.10 10.16
CA PRO A 118 13.85 -4.01 10.58
C PRO A 118 14.09 -4.62 11.97
N ASN A 119 15.34 -4.71 12.43
CA ASN A 119 15.69 -5.27 13.74
C ASN A 119 15.59 -4.23 14.88
N ASN A 120 15.54 -2.94 14.55
CA ASN A 120 15.51 -1.83 15.49
C ASN A 120 14.39 -0.84 15.15
N PHE A 121 13.27 -1.35 14.64
CA PHE A 121 12.10 -0.56 14.29
C PHE A 121 11.03 -0.66 15.37
N SER A 122 10.55 0.49 15.85
CA SER A 122 9.36 0.55 16.69
C SER A 122 8.17 0.99 15.84
N PRO A 123 7.11 0.17 15.71
CA PRO A 123 5.94 0.52 14.92
C PRO A 123 5.20 1.72 15.53
N PHE A 124 4.95 2.74 14.70
CA PHE A 124 4.12 3.87 15.09
C PHE A 124 3.00 4.09 14.06
N THR A 125 1.76 3.87 14.49
CA THR A 125 0.58 4.06 13.65
C THR A 125 0.14 5.50 13.64
N LYS A 126 0.15 6.11 12.46
CA LYS A 126 -0.34 7.49 12.29
C LYS A 126 -1.85 7.62 12.37
N ASN A 127 -2.56 6.63 11.83
CA ASN A 127 -4.01 6.59 11.81
C ASN A 127 -4.51 5.34 12.58
N PRO A 128 -4.48 5.33 13.93
CA PRO A 128 -4.80 4.14 14.73
C PRO A 128 -6.22 3.60 14.49
N THR A 129 -7.20 4.47 14.21
CA THR A 129 -8.57 4.06 13.88
C THR A 129 -8.63 3.33 12.53
N ILE A 130 -7.88 3.81 11.54
CA ILE A 130 -7.80 3.17 10.22
C ILE A 130 -7.10 1.81 10.35
N ALA A 131 -5.96 1.75 11.05
CA ALA A 131 -5.24 0.50 11.28
C ALA A 131 -6.10 -0.57 11.95
N LYS A 132 -6.77 -0.22 13.05
CA LYS A 132 -7.68 -1.14 13.75
C LYS A 132 -8.77 -1.69 12.82
N PHE A 133 -9.32 -0.84 11.95
CA PHE A 133 -10.33 -1.25 10.98
C PHE A 133 -9.76 -2.26 9.96
N PHE A 134 -8.58 -1.99 9.42
CA PHE A 134 -7.92 -2.90 8.45
C PHE A 134 -7.51 -4.24 9.08
N ILE A 135 -7.03 -4.23 10.32
CA ILE A 135 -6.73 -5.45 11.10
C ILE A 135 -8.00 -6.28 11.27
N GLN A 136 -9.12 -5.65 11.66
CA GLN A 136 -10.41 -6.35 11.81
C GLN A 136 -10.94 -6.96 10.51
N LEU A 137 -10.59 -6.39 9.36
CA LEU A 137 -10.92 -6.95 8.04
C LEU A 137 -9.94 -8.04 7.58
N GLY A 138 -8.90 -8.37 8.35
CA GLY A 138 -7.85 -9.29 7.95
C GLY A 138 -6.95 -8.75 6.82
N ARG A 139 -6.88 -7.42 6.68
CA ARG A 139 -6.15 -6.71 5.63
C ARG A 139 -4.82 -6.11 6.09
N GLY A 140 -4.40 -6.36 7.32
CA GLY A 140 -3.08 -6.01 7.87
C GLY A 140 -2.82 -6.82 9.15
N ASP A 141 -1.55 -7.01 9.51
CA ASP A 141 -1.17 -7.75 10.71
C ASP A 141 -1.06 -6.81 11.94
N GLU A 142 -0.81 -7.38 13.14
CA GLU A 142 -0.62 -6.56 14.33
C GLU A 142 0.67 -5.72 14.23
N LEU A 143 0.54 -4.46 14.69
CA LEU A 143 1.53 -3.39 14.58
C LEU A 143 2.96 -3.87 14.89
N GLY A 144 3.84 -3.79 13.88
CA GLY A 144 5.27 -4.06 14.00
C GLY A 144 5.76 -5.35 13.36
N SER A 145 4.85 -6.27 13.03
CA SER A 145 5.22 -7.48 12.30
C SER A 145 5.36 -7.25 10.80
N ASP A 146 4.71 -6.22 10.26
CA ASP A 146 4.57 -5.89 8.85
C ASP A 146 5.89 -5.74 8.07
N VAL A 147 6.73 -4.80 8.52
CA VAL A 147 8.04 -4.52 7.90
C VAL A 147 8.98 -5.72 8.06
N ILE A 148 8.90 -6.42 9.20
CA ILE A 148 9.71 -7.60 9.49
C ILE A 148 9.30 -8.78 8.59
N ASN A 149 8.00 -8.98 8.41
CA ASN A 149 7.43 -10.04 7.58
C ASN A 149 7.74 -9.83 6.10
N ILE A 150 7.61 -8.61 5.59
CA ILE A 150 8.01 -8.28 4.21
C ILE A 150 9.50 -8.56 4.00
N ASN A 151 10.37 -8.09 4.90
CA ASN A 151 11.83 -8.32 4.78
C ASN A 151 12.21 -9.80 4.78
N ARG A 152 11.47 -10.65 5.50
CA ARG A 152 11.67 -12.10 5.47
C ARG A 152 11.37 -12.73 4.10
N LEU A 153 10.43 -12.14 3.35
CA LEU A 153 9.88 -12.67 2.10
C LEU A 153 10.59 -12.14 0.83
N ILE A 154 11.38 -11.07 0.94
CA ILE A 154 12.07 -10.39 -0.19
C ILE A 154 13.53 -10.86 -0.37
N LYS A 155 13.91 -12.02 0.17
CA LYS A 155 15.29 -12.55 0.05
C LYS A 155 15.71 -12.89 -1.38
#